data_AF-A0A259F6Z9-F1
#
_entry.id   AF-A0A259F6Z9-F1
#
_cell.length_a   1.000
_cell.length_b   1.000
_cell.length_c   1.000
_cell.angle_alpha   90.00
_cell.angle_beta   90.00
_cell.angle_gamma   90.00
#
_symmetry.space_group_name_H-M   'P 1'
#
loop_
_entity.id
_entity.type
_entity.pdbx_description
1 polymer ?
#
loop_
_entity_poly.entity_id
_entity_poly.type
_entity_poly.pdbx_seq_one_letter_code
_entity_poly.pdbx_strand_id
1 'polypeptide(L)'
;MVKTFLLQHIASASLIALIFLCVAWELWLAPLRPGGSTLVFKALPLLLPLMGILKGRRYTYQWAPMLVLAYFTEGVVRAWSDLGSVSAWLAGGEVVLSVVFFFAAIYYAKFSAPSRQA
;
A
#
# COMPACT_ATOMS: atom_id res chain seq x y z
N MET A 1 -19.57 15.49 0.50
CA MET A 1 -18.38 15.94 -0.27
C MET A 1 -17.07 15.85 0.52
N VAL A 2 -16.97 16.45 1.72
CA VAL A 2 -15.71 16.49 2.52
C VAL A 2 -15.13 15.11 2.89
N LYS A 3 -15.99 14.13 3.23
CA LYS A 3 -15.54 12.76 3.60
C LYS A 3 -14.78 12.03 2.49
N THR A 4 -15.13 12.28 1.23
CA THR A 4 -14.54 11.59 0.08
C THR A 4 -13.12 12.08 -0.20
N PHE A 5 -12.88 13.38 -0.06
CA PHE A 5 -11.55 13.98 -0.21
C PHE A 5 -10.57 13.55 0.88
N LEU A 6 -11.01 13.41 2.13
CA LEU A 6 -10.18 12.89 3.22
C LEU A 6 -9.74 11.45 2.96
N LEU A 7 -10.67 10.58 2.53
CA LEU A 7 -10.38 9.18 2.19
C LEU A 7 -9.40 9.08 1.02
N GLN A 8 -9.53 9.94 0.00
CA GLN A 8 -8.59 10.02 -1.12
C GLN A 8 -7.19 10.43 -0.65
N HIS A 9 -7.07 11.43 0.21
CA HIS A 9 -5.76 11.86 0.74
C HIS A 9 -5.11 10.76 1.58
N ILE A 10 -5.88 10.09 2.44
CA ILE A 10 -5.39 8.98 3.27
C ILE A 10 -4.94 7.81 2.39
N ALA A 11 -5.74 7.41 1.40
CA ALA A 11 -5.38 6.35 0.46
C ALA A 11 -4.15 6.71 -0.38
N SER A 12 -4.04 7.96 -0.83
CA SER A 12 -2.88 8.43 -1.59
C SER A 12 -1.61 8.44 -0.73
N ALA A 13 -1.69 9.03 0.46
CA ALA A 13 -0.56 9.15 1.38
C ALA A 13 -0.06 7.77 1.85
N SER A 14 -0.98 6.86 2.21
CA SER A 14 -0.63 5.50 2.61
C SER A 14 -0.01 4.69 1.46
N LEU A 15 -0.53 4.82 0.23
CA LEU A 15 0.06 4.12 -0.92
C LEU A 15 1.44 4.66 -1.30
N ILE A 16 1.62 5.99 -1.25
CA ILE A 16 2.92 6.63 -1.48
C ILE A 16 3.92 6.19 -0.42
N ALA A 17 3.52 6.22 0.86
CA ALA A 17 4.37 5.79 1.95
C ALA A 17 4.71 4.30 1.87
N LEU A 18 3.79 3.44 1.40
CA LEU A 18 4.07 2.03 1.09
C LEU A 18 5.14 1.87 0.00
N ILE A 19 5.04 2.62 -1.09
CA ILE A 19 6.02 2.59 -2.18
C ILE A 19 7.39 3.03 -1.67
N PHE A 20 7.44 4.15 -0.94
CA PHE A 20 8.70 4.65 -0.39
C PHE A 20 9.31 3.69 0.63
N LEU A 21 8.49 3.10 1.50
CA LEU A 21 8.95 2.13 2.49
C LEU A 21 9.51 0.88 1.80
N CYS A 22 8.82 0.35 0.79
CA CYS A 22 9.28 -0.81 0.00
C CYS A 22 10.61 -0.53 -0.72
N VAL A 23 10.75 0.66 -1.36
CA VAL A 23 11.96 1.06 -2.07
C VAL A 23 13.12 1.36 -1.11
N ALA A 24 12.88 2.09 -0.02
CA ALA A 24 13.90 2.44 0.96
C ALA A 24 14.43 1.19 1.70
N TRP A 25 13.55 0.20 1.93
CA TRP A 25 13.92 -1.05 2.56
C TRP A 25 14.87 -1.87 1.69
N GLU A 26 14.54 -2.02 0.40
CA GLU A 26 15.35 -2.75 -0.57
C GLU A 26 16.70 -2.11 -0.85
N LEU A 27 16.78 -0.77 -0.87
CA LEU A 27 18.01 -0.05 -1.20
C LEU A 27 18.94 0.22 0.00
N TRP A 28 18.40 0.40 1.21
CA TRP A 28 19.21 1.02 2.28
C TRP A 28 19.11 0.37 3.66
N LEU A 29 17.94 -0.09 4.10
CA LEU A 29 17.76 -0.45 5.51
C LEU A 29 18.11 -1.91 5.85
N ALA A 30 17.89 -2.87 4.94
CA ALA A 30 18.28 -4.27 5.13
C ALA A 30 18.28 -5.03 3.78
N PRO A 31 19.33 -4.90 2.95
CA PRO A 31 19.40 -5.64 1.70
C PRO A 31 19.51 -7.14 2.00
N LEU A 32 18.46 -7.91 1.69
CA LEU A 32 18.44 -9.37 1.84
C LEU A 32 19.48 -10.08 0.96
N ARG A 33 20.07 -9.37 -0.02
CA ARG A 33 21.20 -9.82 -0.83
C ARG A 33 22.13 -8.63 -1.13
N PRO A 34 23.47 -8.79 -1.06
CA PRO A 34 24.39 -7.77 -1.55
C PRO A 34 24.26 -7.72 -3.09
N GLY A 35 23.89 -6.55 -3.64
CA GLY A 35 23.79 -6.34 -5.09
C GLY A 35 22.48 -5.75 -5.61
N GLY A 36 21.49 -5.50 -4.74
CA GLY A 36 20.18 -4.97 -5.15
C GLY A 36 19.27 -6.09 -5.64
N SER A 37 18.19 -6.35 -4.90
CA SER A 37 17.26 -7.42 -5.23
C SER A 37 16.32 -6.96 -6.36
N THR A 38 15.92 -7.89 -7.22
CA THR A 38 14.88 -7.66 -8.23
C THR A 38 13.51 -7.35 -7.62
N LEU A 39 13.38 -7.20 -6.29
CA LEU A 39 12.12 -6.85 -5.64
C LEU A 39 11.80 -5.34 -5.74
N VAL A 40 12.74 -4.46 -6.13
CA VAL A 40 12.39 -3.10 -6.57
C VAL A 40 11.39 -3.14 -7.74
N PHE A 41 11.47 -4.14 -8.62
CA PHE A 41 10.45 -4.35 -9.66
C PHE A 41 9.07 -4.71 -9.10
N LYS A 42 8.95 -5.14 -7.83
CA LYS A 42 7.64 -5.28 -7.16
C LYS A 42 7.03 -3.94 -6.78
N ALA A 43 7.76 -2.83 -6.72
CA ALA A 43 7.14 -1.52 -6.51
C ALA A 43 6.39 -1.02 -7.76
N LEU A 44 6.75 -1.52 -8.95
CA LEU A 44 6.15 -1.16 -10.24
C LEU A 44 4.64 -1.45 -10.30
N PRO A 45 4.15 -2.64 -9.88
CA PRO A 45 2.72 -2.90 -9.72
C PRO A 45 2.00 -1.90 -8.81
N LEU A 46 2.62 -1.36 -7.75
CA LEU A 46 2.00 -0.35 -6.88
C LEU A 46 1.88 1.03 -7.54
N LEU A 47 2.70 1.33 -8.55
CA LEU A 47 2.58 2.61 -9.28
C LEU A 47 1.30 2.65 -10.14
N LEU A 48 0.79 1.49 -10.56
CA LEU A 48 -0.46 1.39 -11.33
C LEU A 48 -1.68 1.93 -10.56
N PRO A 49 -1.96 1.49 -9.30
CA PRO A 49 -3.06 2.05 -8.52
C PRO A 49 -2.82 3.51 -8.11
N LEU A 50 -1.57 3.97 -7.97
CA LEU A 50 -1.25 5.36 -7.61
C LEU A 50 -1.90 6.37 -8.58
N MET A 51 -1.70 6.19 -9.89
CA MET A 51 -2.26 7.08 -10.91
C MET A 51 -3.79 7.09 -10.90
N GLY A 52 -4.43 5.96 -10.61
CA GLY A 52 -5.89 5.87 -10.59
C GLY A 52 -6.50 6.46 -9.32
N ILE A 53 -5.82 6.34 -8.17
CA ILE A 53 -6.25 6.89 -6.88
C ILE A 53 -6.11 8.41 -6.84
N LEU A 54 -5.00 8.94 -7.36
CA LEU A 54 -4.79 10.39 -7.54
C LEU A 54 -5.87 11.00 -8.45
N LYS A 55 -6.26 10.29 -9.52
CA LYS A 55 -7.34 10.70 -10.44
C LYS A 55 -8.75 10.42 -9.91
N GLY A 56 -8.90 9.89 -8.69
CA GLY A 56 -10.21 9.62 -8.09
C GLY A 56 -11.01 8.51 -8.78
N ARG A 57 -10.40 7.65 -9.60
CA ARG A 57 -11.12 6.65 -10.39
C ARG A 57 -11.60 5.49 -9.51
N ARG A 58 -12.92 5.37 -9.34
CA ARG A 58 -13.55 4.32 -8.51
C ARG A 58 -13.10 2.89 -8.87
N TYR A 59 -12.91 2.59 -10.16
CA TYR A 59 -12.42 1.29 -10.63
C TYR A 59 -11.08 0.91 -9.98
N THR A 60 -10.17 1.89 -9.86
CA THR A 60 -8.88 1.67 -9.20
C THR A 60 -9.05 1.41 -7.71
N TYR A 61 -9.95 2.13 -7.03
CA TYR A 61 -10.26 1.87 -5.63
C TYR A 61 -10.91 0.51 -5.36
N GLN A 62 -11.49 -0.14 -6.38
CA GLN A 62 -12.08 -1.49 -6.25
C GLN A 62 -11.01 -2.59 -6.32
N TRP A 63 -10.05 -2.48 -7.25
CA TRP A 63 -9.03 -3.52 -7.44
C TRP A 63 -7.74 -3.27 -6.65
N ALA A 64 -7.37 -2.03 -6.38
CA ALA A 64 -6.18 -1.69 -5.58
C ALA A 64 -6.09 -2.40 -4.21
N PRO A 65 -7.18 -2.52 -3.41
CA PRO A 65 -7.12 -3.28 -2.16
C PRO A 65 -6.82 -4.77 -2.36
N MET A 66 -7.22 -5.36 -3.50
CA MET A 66 -6.86 -6.75 -3.82
C MET A 66 -5.35 -6.89 -4.08
N LEU A 67 -4.75 -5.90 -4.75
CA LEU A 67 -3.31 -5.86 -4.97
C LEU A 67 -2.55 -5.67 -3.65
N VAL A 68 -3.01 -4.79 -2.77
CA VAL A 68 -2.37 -4.53 -1.46
C VAL A 68 -2.41 -5.73 -0.52
N LEU A 69 -3.39 -6.63 -0.64
CA LEU A 69 -3.38 -7.88 0.14
C LEU A 69 -2.14 -8.73 -0.10
N ALA A 70 -1.58 -8.75 -1.32
CA ALA A 70 -0.34 -9.47 -1.61
C ALA A 70 0.86 -8.87 -0.83
N TYR A 71 0.93 -7.54 -0.73
CA TYR A 71 1.96 -6.83 0.03
C TYR A 71 1.78 -7.02 1.53
N PHE A 72 0.53 -7.00 2.01
CA PHE A 72 0.21 -7.37 3.39
C PHE A 72 0.72 -8.78 3.73
N THR A 73 0.48 -9.76 2.87
CA THR A 73 0.98 -11.13 3.12
C THR A 73 2.51 -11.19 3.11
N GLU A 74 3.18 -10.44 2.23
CA GLU A 74 4.65 -10.35 2.21
C GLU A 74 5.19 -9.73 3.51
N GLY A 75 4.61 -8.62 3.95
CA GLY A 75 4.96 -7.94 5.20
C GLY A 75 4.73 -8.82 6.43
N VAL A 76 3.61 -9.55 6.51
CA VAL A 76 3.33 -10.47 7.63
C VAL A 76 4.32 -11.64 7.65
N VAL A 77 4.58 -12.27 6.49
CA VAL A 77 5.53 -13.38 6.40
C VAL A 77 6.93 -12.93 6.79
N ARG A 78 7.37 -11.73 6.34
CA ARG A 78 8.66 -11.16 6.74
C ARG A 78 8.73 -10.78 8.22
N ALA A 79 7.66 -10.18 8.77
CA ALA A 79 7.57 -9.85 10.19
C ALA A 79 7.72 -11.12 11.06
N TRP A 80 7.19 -12.24 10.59
CA TRP A 80 7.27 -13.53 11.27
C TRP A 80 8.57 -14.32 11.00
N SER A 81 9.26 -14.07 9.88
CA SER A 81 10.49 -14.80 9.55
C SER A 81 11.74 -14.19 10.17
N ASP A 82 11.79 -12.86 10.28
CA ASP A 82 12.96 -12.10 10.78
C ASP A 82 12.79 -11.67 12.25
N LEU A 83 12.34 -12.57 13.13
CA LEU A 83 12.17 -12.27 14.57
C LEU A 83 13.50 -11.75 15.17
N GLY A 84 13.57 -10.45 15.48
CA GLY A 84 14.67 -9.83 16.23
C GLY A 84 15.55 -8.83 15.47
N SER A 85 15.30 -8.57 14.18
CA SER A 85 16.07 -7.58 13.41
C SER A 85 15.27 -6.31 13.10
N VAL A 86 15.95 -5.22 12.73
CA VAL A 86 15.34 -3.95 12.26
C VAL A 86 14.35 -4.18 11.10
N SER A 87 14.54 -5.27 10.34
CA SER A 87 13.63 -5.77 9.29
C SER A 87 12.21 -6.04 9.82
N ALA A 88 12.05 -6.61 11.02
CA ALA A 88 10.72 -6.93 11.57
C ALA A 88 9.89 -5.70 11.92
N TRP A 89 10.53 -4.62 12.40
CA TRP A 89 9.84 -3.36 12.68
C TRP A 89 9.36 -2.66 11.41
N LEU A 90 10.20 -2.68 10.36
CA LEU A 90 9.82 -2.19 9.04
C LEU A 90 8.67 -3.02 8.45
N ALA A 91 8.67 -4.34 8.66
CA ALA A 91 7.62 -5.25 8.23
C ALA A 91 6.29 -4.94 8.92
N GLY A 92 6.32 -4.69 10.23
CA GLY A 92 5.17 -4.23 10.99
C GLY A 92 4.61 -2.91 10.44
N GLY A 93 5.48 -1.97 10.08
CA GLY A 93 5.09 -0.72 9.42
C GLY A 93 4.37 -0.95 8.08
N GLU A 94 4.92 -1.81 7.22
CA GLU A 94 4.32 -2.17 5.94
C GLU A 94 2.92 -2.79 6.09
N VAL A 95 2.76 -3.67 7.07
CA VAL A 95 1.48 -4.29 7.42
C VAL A 95 0.46 -3.24 7.84
N VAL A 96 0.83 -2.34 8.75
CA VAL A 96 -0.07 -1.28 9.22
C VAL A 96 -0.47 -0.35 8.07
N LEU A 97 0.46 0.09 7.25
CA LEU A 97 0.15 0.95 6.10
C LEU A 97 -0.75 0.24 5.07
N SER A 98 -0.51 -1.05 4.81
CA SER A 98 -1.34 -1.87 3.91
C SER A 98 -2.77 -1.97 4.40
N VAL A 99 -2.95 -2.18 5.71
CA VAL A 99 -4.27 -2.22 6.34
C VAL A 99 -4.98 -0.86 6.26
N VAL A 100 -4.28 0.23 6.58
CA VAL A 100 -4.84 1.59 6.48
C VAL A 100 -5.27 1.90 5.05
N PHE A 101 -4.43 1.59 4.07
CA PHE A 101 -4.74 1.76 2.66
C PHE A 101 -5.97 0.94 2.25
N PHE A 102 -6.02 -0.34 2.65
CA PHE A 102 -7.10 -1.26 2.33
C PHE A 102 -8.46 -0.73 2.80
N PHE A 103 -8.55 -0.30 4.06
CA PHE A 103 -9.77 0.29 4.59
C PHE A 103 -10.10 1.62 3.89
N ALA A 104 -9.13 2.52 3.73
CA ALA A 104 -9.35 3.80 3.05
C ALA A 104 -9.90 3.59 1.62
N ALA A 105 -9.36 2.61 0.89
CA ALA A 105 -9.78 2.31 -0.47
C ALA A 105 -11.20 1.72 -0.55
N ILE A 106 -11.54 0.79 0.33
CA ILE A 106 -12.88 0.18 0.40
C ILE A 106 -13.93 1.22 0.80
N TYR A 107 -13.65 2.04 1.83
CA TYR A 107 -14.57 3.09 2.24
C TYR A 107 -14.77 4.12 1.13
N TYR A 108 -13.70 4.51 0.41
CA TYR A 108 -13.82 5.38 -0.76
C TYR A 108 -14.71 4.77 -1.84
N ALA A 109 -14.47 3.50 -2.22
CA ALA A 109 -15.26 2.80 -3.24
C ALA A 109 -16.75 2.66 -2.86
N LYS A 110 -17.04 2.51 -1.56
CA LYS A 110 -18.39 2.43 -1.00
C LYS A 110 -19.10 3.80 -1.00
N PHE A 111 -18.43 4.86 -0.54
CA PHE A 111 -19.03 6.21 -0.48
C PHE A 111 -19.13 6.87 -1.86
N SER A 112 -18.28 6.50 -2.81
CA SER A 112 -18.33 6.97 -4.19
C SER A 112 -19.36 6.20 -5.05
N ALA A 113 -20.23 5.37 -4.46
CA ALA A 113 -21.23 4.61 -5.20
C ALA A 113 -22.37 5.51 -5.72
N PRO A 114 -22.71 5.47 -7.04
CA PRO A 114 -23.77 6.29 -7.61
C PRO A 114 -25.14 6.06 -6.95
N SER A 115 -25.41 4.82 -6.51
CA SER A 115 -26.65 4.45 -5.82
C SER A 115 -26.85 5.11 -4.46
N ARG A 116 -25.80 5.73 -3.88
CA ARG A 116 -25.86 6.49 -2.61
C ARG A 116 -25.83 8.00 -2.80
N GLN A 117 -25.75 8.47 -4.04
CA GLN A 117 -25.79 9.89 -4.39
C GLN A 117 -27.12 10.30 -5.04
N ALA A 118 -28.09 9.38 -5.10
CA ALA A 118 -29.46 9.63 -5.50
C ALA A 118 -30.31 10.08 -4.31
#